data_AF-A0A349R1Q3-F1
#
_entry.id   AF-A0A349R1Q3-F1
#
_cell.length_a   1.000
_cell.length_b   1.000
_cell.length_c   1.000
_cell.angle_alpha   90.00
_cell.angle_beta   90.00
_cell.angle_gamma   90.00
#
_symmetry.space_group_name_H-M   'P 1'
#
loop_
_entity.id
_entity.type
_entity.pdbx_description
1 polymer ?
#
loop_
_entity_poly.entity_id
_entity_poly.type
_entity_poly.pdbx_seq_one_letter_code
_entity_poly.pdbx_strand_id
1 'polypeptide(L)'
;MTYNRLNSLLGFACGLIATCVYIATVEKTVSWWDCGEFIACAYKLEVAHQPGAPLFLLIQNIFSNLALGNKGQIAYWMNIGSAVCSGITVTFLFWTITAIAKKLLNKDKQASLSTYLQIFGAGVVGAMAFSFSDSFWYSAVESEVYAMSSLCTAVVFWAILKWEVRADEDGSDRWLVFIAFVMGLSIGVHLLNLLAIPAIAMVVYFRRARQVNAKGTIKAFLVGVLILGAVLWGIIQWLVGLAAKVDLVFVNSLGMGFGTGIFFSCLLLGGLIIYGLYYSYKKQKYTLNTALLVLCFVLFGYSSYTMVMIRGKANPSLNNNAPDNVFSFLGYLSREQYIREPLLKGPYYDSQVVGVDSKTSYRKDKSEYVPFTQVDKYQFDKETFFPRIYSQDGSHQAYYRSYLNLKEGQQPTFSDNFKFFFNFQLGDIDR
;
A
#
# COMPACT_ATOMS: atom_id res chain seq x y z
N MET A 1 -8.28 -4.98 -38.68
CA MET A 1 -8.63 -4.51 -37.31
C MET A 1 -7.79 -3.28 -36.97
N THR A 2 -8.31 -2.31 -36.23
CA THR A 2 -7.53 -1.13 -35.79
C THR A 2 -6.55 -1.52 -34.67
N TYR A 3 -5.37 -0.89 -34.59
CA TYR A 3 -4.35 -1.14 -33.56
C TYR A 3 -4.94 -1.19 -32.15
N ASN A 4 -5.80 -0.22 -31.81
CA ASN A 4 -6.41 -0.13 -30.48
C ASN A 4 -7.27 -1.36 -30.16
N ARG A 5 -8.04 -1.87 -31.12
CA ARG A 5 -8.86 -3.08 -30.91
C ARG A 5 -7.99 -4.31 -30.68
N LEU A 6 -6.94 -4.49 -31.48
CA LEU A 6 -6.03 -5.63 -31.34
C LEU A 6 -5.25 -5.56 -30.03
N ASN A 7 -4.74 -4.38 -29.66
CA ASN A 7 -4.08 -4.14 -28.38
C ASN A 7 -4.99 -4.46 -27.19
N SER A 8 -6.25 -4.04 -27.24
CA SER A 8 -7.22 -4.37 -26.18
C SER A 8 -7.48 -5.87 -26.12
N LEU A 9 -7.73 -6.53 -27.25
CA LEU A 9 -8.03 -7.96 -27.31
C LEU A 9 -6.85 -8.82 -26.85
N LEU A 10 -5.63 -8.50 -27.26
CA LEU A 10 -4.43 -9.23 -26.81
C LEU A 10 -4.18 -9.07 -25.31
N GLY A 11 -4.37 -7.87 -24.76
CA GLY A 11 -4.26 -7.67 -23.31
C GLY A 11 -5.25 -8.54 -22.54
N PHE A 12 -6.53 -8.53 -22.94
CA PHE A 12 -7.55 -9.39 -22.33
C PHE A 12 -7.25 -10.88 -22.54
N ALA A 13 -6.72 -11.27 -23.70
CA ALA A 13 -6.31 -12.65 -23.96
C ALA A 13 -5.19 -13.09 -23.01
N CYS A 14 -4.13 -12.28 -22.82
CA CYS A 14 -3.06 -12.57 -21.86
C CYS A 14 -3.62 -12.72 -20.44
N GLY A 15 -4.48 -11.79 -20.01
CA GLY A 15 -5.10 -11.85 -18.68
C GLY A 15 -6.02 -13.05 -18.50
N LEU A 16 -6.79 -13.43 -19.52
CA LEU A 16 -7.65 -14.61 -19.49
C LEU A 16 -6.83 -15.89 -19.40
N ILE A 17 -5.75 -16.01 -20.20
CA ILE A 17 -4.83 -17.16 -20.13
C ILE A 17 -4.25 -17.28 -18.73
N ALA A 18 -3.69 -16.18 -18.19
CA ALA A 18 -3.15 -16.14 -16.83
C ALA A 18 -4.21 -16.55 -15.79
N THR A 19 -5.41 -15.97 -15.86
CA THR A 19 -6.52 -16.31 -14.95
C THR A 19 -6.85 -17.81 -15.00
N CYS A 20 -6.99 -18.39 -16.20
CA CYS A 20 -7.29 -19.80 -16.36
C CYS A 20 -6.19 -20.70 -15.78
N VAL A 21 -4.92 -20.35 -16.00
CA VAL A 21 -3.78 -21.10 -15.46
C VAL A 21 -3.72 -21.01 -13.93
N TYR A 22 -3.93 -19.82 -13.36
CA TYR A 22 -3.98 -19.66 -11.91
C TYR A 22 -5.17 -20.38 -11.28
N ILE A 23 -6.36 -20.32 -11.88
CA ILE A 23 -7.51 -21.10 -11.38
C ILE A 23 -7.22 -22.61 -11.46
N ALA A 24 -6.54 -23.08 -12.51
CA ALA A 24 -6.18 -24.49 -12.63
C ALA A 24 -5.15 -24.96 -11.60
N THR A 25 -4.39 -24.03 -11.02
CA THR A 25 -3.30 -24.29 -10.05
C THR A 25 -3.57 -23.68 -8.68
N VAL A 26 -4.80 -23.19 -8.45
CA VAL A 26 -5.17 -22.48 -7.24
C VAL A 26 -5.14 -23.43 -6.05
N GLU A 27 -4.74 -22.92 -4.89
CA GLU A 27 -4.87 -23.67 -3.64
C GLU A 27 -6.35 -24.01 -3.40
N LYS A 28 -6.65 -25.29 -3.18
CA LYS A 28 -8.04 -25.74 -2.99
C LYS A 28 -8.56 -25.42 -1.59
N THR A 29 -7.66 -25.15 -0.66
CA THR A 29 -7.92 -24.90 0.75
C THR A 29 -7.11 -23.69 1.24
N VAL A 30 -7.03 -23.52 2.55
CA VAL A 30 -6.20 -22.50 3.18
C VAL A 30 -4.72 -22.81 2.92
N SER A 31 -3.98 -21.82 2.42
CA SER A 31 -2.52 -21.87 2.24
C SER A 31 -1.78 -21.56 3.56
N TRP A 32 -0.45 -21.64 3.53
CA TRP A 32 0.42 -21.26 4.64
C TRP A 32 0.32 -19.76 4.96
N TRP A 33 0.81 -19.35 6.13
CA TRP A 33 0.91 -17.95 6.56
C TRP A 33 -0.45 -17.26 6.81
N ASP A 34 -0.58 -15.99 6.42
CA ASP A 34 -1.69 -15.09 6.74
C ASP A 34 -2.99 -15.44 5.99
N CYS A 35 -2.93 -16.30 4.96
CA CYS A 35 -4.09 -16.69 4.16
C CYS A 35 -5.27 -17.19 5.00
N GLY A 36 -5.00 -17.98 6.05
CA GLY A 36 -6.05 -18.49 6.93
C GLY A 36 -6.77 -17.39 7.72
N GLU A 37 -6.01 -16.40 8.21
CA GLU A 37 -6.57 -15.24 8.90
C GLU A 37 -7.39 -14.37 7.94
N PHE A 38 -6.83 -14.05 6.77
CA PHE A 38 -7.51 -13.26 5.75
C PHE A 38 -8.78 -13.94 5.24
N ILE A 39 -8.76 -15.27 5.07
CA ILE A 39 -9.95 -16.04 4.68
C ILE A 39 -11.04 -15.93 5.73
N ALA A 40 -10.70 -16.16 7.01
CA ALA A 40 -11.64 -16.06 8.11
C ALA A 40 -12.21 -14.64 8.25
N CYS A 41 -11.33 -13.65 8.20
CA CYS A 41 -11.67 -12.24 8.31
C CYS A 41 -12.56 -11.78 7.17
N ALA A 42 -12.28 -12.14 5.91
CA ALA A 42 -13.10 -11.65 4.81
C ALA A 42 -14.46 -12.34 4.81
N TYR A 43 -14.53 -13.64 5.11
CA TYR A 43 -15.80 -14.38 5.15
C TYR A 43 -16.79 -13.80 6.17
N LYS A 44 -16.32 -13.46 7.37
CA LYS A 44 -17.16 -12.91 8.46
C LYS A 44 -17.03 -11.40 8.64
N LEU A 45 -16.29 -10.72 7.77
CA LEU A 45 -15.92 -9.31 7.89
C LEU A 45 -15.33 -9.00 9.28
N GLU A 46 -14.31 -9.73 9.70
CA GLU A 46 -13.61 -9.54 10.98
C GLU A 46 -12.42 -8.57 10.83
N VAL A 47 -11.62 -8.41 11.88
CA VAL A 47 -10.48 -7.48 11.90
C VAL A 47 -9.16 -8.24 11.89
N ALA A 48 -8.55 -8.33 10.71
CA ALA A 48 -7.24 -8.95 10.49
C ALA A 48 -6.10 -8.21 11.22
N HIS A 49 -4.89 -8.77 11.21
CA HIS A 49 -3.72 -8.08 11.72
C HIS A 49 -3.44 -6.78 10.97
N GLN A 50 -2.68 -5.88 11.58
CA GLN A 50 -2.49 -4.51 11.14
C GLN A 50 -1.67 -4.43 9.84
N PRO A 51 -2.08 -3.61 8.85
CA PRO A 51 -3.12 -2.58 8.93
C PRO A 51 -4.52 -3.05 8.47
N GLY A 52 -4.79 -4.35 8.39
CA GLY A 52 -6.15 -4.91 8.29
C GLY A 52 -6.72 -5.13 6.90
N ALA A 53 -6.16 -4.46 5.88
CA ALA A 53 -6.56 -4.61 4.48
C ALA A 53 -8.09 -4.61 4.23
N PRO A 54 -8.86 -3.64 4.77
CA PRO A 54 -10.32 -3.67 4.76
C PRO A 54 -10.96 -3.72 3.36
N LEU A 55 -10.37 -3.07 2.36
CA LEU A 55 -10.88 -3.14 0.98
C LEU A 55 -10.67 -4.54 0.40
N PHE A 56 -9.53 -5.15 0.66
CA PHE A 56 -9.27 -6.54 0.28
C PHE A 56 -10.29 -7.48 0.91
N LEU A 57 -10.55 -7.34 2.22
CA LEU A 57 -11.56 -8.14 2.92
C LEU A 57 -12.97 -7.96 2.32
N LEU A 58 -13.38 -6.72 2.02
CA LEU A 58 -14.68 -6.44 1.42
C LEU A 58 -14.84 -7.06 0.03
N ILE A 59 -13.80 -7.00 -0.80
CA ILE A 59 -13.83 -7.60 -2.14
C ILE A 59 -13.78 -9.12 -2.05
N GLN A 60 -12.93 -9.68 -1.20
CA GLN A 60 -12.84 -11.13 -1.01
C GLN A 60 -14.08 -11.74 -0.38
N ASN A 61 -14.83 -10.98 0.43
CA ASN A 61 -16.16 -11.39 0.90
C ASN A 61 -17.12 -11.67 -0.28
N ILE A 62 -17.07 -10.89 -1.36
CA ILE A 62 -17.88 -11.13 -2.57
C ILE A 62 -17.57 -12.50 -3.15
N PHE A 63 -16.29 -12.85 -3.26
CA PHE A 63 -15.86 -14.17 -3.72
C PHE A 63 -16.29 -15.28 -2.77
N SER A 64 -16.22 -15.07 -1.45
CA SER A 64 -16.72 -16.06 -0.46
C SER A 64 -18.20 -16.43 -0.67
N ASN A 65 -19.03 -15.48 -1.13
CA ASN A 65 -20.45 -15.71 -1.40
C ASN A 65 -20.69 -16.62 -2.63
N LEU A 66 -19.70 -16.77 -3.53
CA LEU A 66 -19.76 -17.69 -4.66
C LEU A 66 -19.69 -19.16 -4.23
N ALA A 67 -19.34 -19.44 -2.97
CA ALA A 67 -19.45 -20.77 -2.38
C ALA A 67 -20.91 -21.21 -2.15
N LEU A 68 -21.90 -20.32 -2.34
CA LEU A 68 -23.34 -20.61 -2.22
C LEU A 68 -23.73 -21.35 -0.93
N GLY A 69 -23.08 -20.99 0.19
CA GLY A 69 -23.30 -21.58 1.50
C GLY A 69 -22.46 -22.82 1.82
N ASN A 70 -21.71 -23.37 0.86
CA ASN A 70 -20.79 -24.47 1.12
C ASN A 70 -19.49 -23.97 1.77
N LYS A 71 -19.40 -24.12 3.10
CA LYS A 71 -18.24 -23.67 3.88
C LYS A 71 -16.91 -24.28 3.43
N GLY A 72 -16.92 -25.50 2.89
CA GLY A 72 -15.72 -26.17 2.39
C GLY A 72 -15.15 -25.55 1.11
N GLN A 73 -15.91 -24.69 0.42
CA GLN A 73 -15.48 -24.03 -0.82
C GLN A 73 -15.13 -22.55 -0.64
N ILE A 74 -15.27 -21.99 0.56
CA ILE A 74 -14.99 -20.57 0.81
C ILE A 74 -13.55 -20.22 0.44
N ALA A 75 -12.58 -20.98 0.97
CA ALA A 75 -11.16 -20.76 0.70
C ALA A 75 -10.86 -20.81 -0.81
N TYR A 76 -11.36 -21.85 -1.50
CA TYR A 76 -11.21 -22.00 -2.94
C TYR A 76 -11.72 -20.80 -3.73
N TRP A 77 -12.95 -20.32 -3.45
CA TRP A 77 -13.52 -19.18 -4.16
C TRP A 77 -12.78 -17.88 -3.89
N MET A 78 -12.25 -17.70 -2.68
CA MET A 78 -11.44 -16.52 -2.34
C MET A 78 -10.07 -16.57 -3.02
N ASN A 79 -9.46 -17.75 -3.12
CA ASN A 79 -8.22 -17.93 -3.88
C ASN A 79 -8.47 -17.69 -5.39
N ILE A 80 -9.65 -18.05 -5.92
CA ILE A 80 -10.08 -17.61 -7.27
C ILE A 80 -10.12 -16.08 -7.36
N GLY A 81 -10.54 -15.38 -6.31
CA GLY A 81 -10.50 -13.92 -6.24
C GLY A 81 -9.11 -13.35 -6.48
N SER A 82 -8.08 -13.96 -5.89
CA SER A 82 -6.68 -13.61 -6.14
C SER A 82 -6.24 -13.93 -7.57
N ALA A 83 -6.63 -15.08 -8.11
CA ALA A 83 -6.33 -15.47 -9.48
C ALA A 83 -6.91 -14.47 -10.50
N VAL A 84 -8.16 -14.03 -10.28
CA VAL A 84 -8.82 -13.01 -11.11
C VAL A 84 -8.11 -11.66 -11.00
N CYS A 85 -7.77 -11.21 -9.79
CA CYS A 85 -7.02 -9.96 -9.61
C CYS A 85 -5.67 -10.01 -10.34
N SER A 86 -4.99 -11.14 -10.28
CA SER A 86 -3.70 -11.36 -10.93
C SER A 86 -3.80 -11.42 -12.46
N GLY A 87 -4.83 -12.06 -13.02
CA GLY A 87 -5.09 -12.02 -14.46
C GLY A 87 -5.41 -10.61 -14.98
N ILE A 88 -6.15 -9.81 -14.22
CA ILE A 88 -6.39 -8.40 -14.55
C ILE A 88 -5.08 -7.60 -14.45
N THR A 89 -4.21 -7.90 -13.47
CA THR A 89 -2.86 -7.33 -13.37
C THR A 89 -2.06 -7.58 -14.66
N VAL A 90 -2.04 -8.83 -15.15
CA VAL A 90 -1.36 -9.22 -16.40
C VAL A 90 -1.93 -8.44 -17.61
N THR A 91 -3.24 -8.19 -17.64
CA THR A 91 -3.89 -7.38 -18.68
C THR A 91 -3.34 -5.94 -18.70
N PHE A 92 -3.27 -5.29 -17.53
CA PHE A 92 -2.75 -3.92 -17.41
C PHE A 92 -1.24 -3.86 -17.63
N LEU A 93 -0.49 -4.89 -17.22
CA LEU A 93 0.93 -5.01 -17.50
C LEU A 93 1.18 -5.09 -19.01
N PHE A 94 0.43 -5.92 -19.74
CA PHE A 94 0.49 -5.96 -21.20
C PHE A 94 0.28 -4.56 -21.80
N TRP A 95 -0.77 -3.84 -21.41
CA TRP A 95 -1.02 -2.50 -21.95
C TRP A 95 0.03 -1.47 -21.55
N THR A 96 0.66 -1.63 -20.38
CA THR A 96 1.79 -0.79 -19.94
C THR A 96 2.99 -1.02 -20.83
N ILE A 97 3.36 -2.29 -21.07
CA ILE A 97 4.48 -2.65 -21.93
C ILE A 97 4.24 -2.17 -23.36
N THR A 98 3.05 -2.38 -23.93
CA THR A 98 2.77 -1.94 -25.31
C THR A 98 2.71 -0.42 -25.43
N ALA A 99 2.27 0.31 -24.39
CA ALA A 99 2.32 1.77 -24.36
C ALA A 99 3.78 2.28 -24.38
N ILE A 100 4.66 1.68 -23.57
CA ILE A 100 6.09 2.03 -23.54
C ILE A 100 6.77 1.66 -24.86
N ALA A 101 6.56 0.44 -25.36
CA ALA A 101 7.15 -0.03 -26.62
C ALA A 101 6.72 0.86 -27.80
N LYS A 102 5.45 1.25 -27.86
CA LYS A 102 4.95 2.19 -28.88
C LYS A 102 5.63 3.55 -28.79
N LYS A 103 5.84 4.07 -27.58
CA LYS A 103 6.53 5.34 -27.34
C LYS A 103 8.00 5.28 -27.79
N LEU A 104 8.71 4.20 -27.47
CA LEU A 104 10.12 4.00 -27.85
C LEU A 104 10.32 3.91 -29.36
N LEU A 105 9.38 3.28 -30.07
CA LEU A 105 9.46 3.14 -31.52
C LEU A 105 9.03 4.41 -32.26
N ASN A 106 8.42 5.39 -31.57
CA ASN A 106 8.20 6.77 -31.98
C ASN A 106 7.59 6.95 -33.40
N LYS A 107 6.58 6.15 -33.76
CA LYS A 107 5.98 6.19 -35.10
C LYS A 107 4.58 6.80 -35.11
N ASP A 108 4.47 7.94 -35.79
CA ASP A 108 3.21 8.56 -36.15
C ASP A 108 2.53 7.83 -37.31
N LYS A 109 1.29 7.39 -37.03
CA LYS A 109 0.15 7.13 -37.93
C LYS A 109 0.27 6.08 -39.05
N GLN A 110 1.46 5.65 -39.50
CA GLN A 110 1.62 4.55 -40.48
C GLN A 110 2.71 3.57 -40.04
N ALA A 111 2.40 2.78 -39.01
CA ALA A 111 3.27 1.70 -38.56
C ALA A 111 3.12 0.48 -39.48
N SER A 112 4.26 -0.08 -39.91
CA SER A 112 4.33 -1.35 -40.65
C SER A 112 3.81 -2.51 -39.79
N LEU A 113 3.39 -3.61 -40.43
CA LEU A 113 3.03 -4.86 -39.74
C LEU A 113 4.15 -5.32 -38.79
N SER A 114 5.42 -5.20 -39.22
CA SER A 114 6.58 -5.54 -38.39
C SER A 114 6.66 -4.73 -37.10
N THR A 115 6.30 -3.44 -37.13
CA THR A 115 6.29 -2.58 -35.93
C THR A 115 5.18 -3.03 -34.96
N TYR A 116 4.01 -3.41 -35.47
CA TYR A 116 2.94 -3.95 -34.62
C TYR A 116 3.32 -5.30 -34.00
N LEU A 117 3.98 -6.18 -34.76
CA LEU A 117 4.50 -7.45 -34.23
C LEU A 117 5.55 -7.22 -33.13
N GLN A 118 6.43 -6.24 -33.27
CA GLN A 118 7.40 -5.89 -32.23
C GLN A 118 6.71 -5.38 -30.95
N ILE A 119 5.74 -4.47 -31.09
CA ILE A 119 5.02 -3.91 -29.93
C ILE A 119 4.21 -4.99 -29.22
N PHE A 120 3.38 -5.74 -29.97
CA PHE A 120 2.54 -6.79 -29.38
C PHE A 120 3.37 -7.97 -28.89
N GLY A 121 4.43 -8.34 -29.60
CA GLY A 121 5.38 -9.37 -29.17
C GLY A 121 6.04 -9.01 -27.85
N ALA A 122 6.54 -7.78 -27.68
CA ALA A 122 7.08 -7.30 -26.42
C ALA A 122 6.04 -7.35 -25.29
N GLY A 123 4.80 -6.92 -25.57
CA GLY A 123 3.68 -6.97 -24.65
C GLY A 123 3.35 -8.40 -24.19
N VAL A 124 3.18 -9.33 -25.13
CA VAL A 124 2.86 -10.74 -24.84
C VAL A 124 3.99 -11.39 -24.08
N VAL A 125 5.23 -11.30 -24.58
CA VAL A 125 6.40 -11.94 -23.93
C VAL A 125 6.60 -11.41 -22.52
N GLY A 126 6.59 -10.09 -22.32
CA GLY A 126 6.80 -9.51 -21.00
C GLY A 126 5.67 -9.80 -20.02
N ALA A 127 4.41 -9.71 -20.46
CA ALA A 127 3.26 -10.00 -19.60
C ALA A 127 3.18 -11.49 -19.20
N MET A 128 3.44 -12.40 -20.14
CA MET A 128 3.44 -13.84 -19.86
C MET A 128 4.67 -14.27 -19.04
N ALA A 129 5.85 -13.67 -19.27
CA ALA A 129 7.03 -13.94 -18.46
C ALA A 129 6.81 -13.54 -16.98
N PHE A 130 6.20 -12.37 -16.75
CA PHE A 130 5.79 -11.97 -15.40
C PHE A 130 4.73 -12.90 -14.81
N SER A 131 3.72 -13.27 -15.61
CA SER A 131 2.66 -14.18 -15.19
C SER A 131 3.21 -15.53 -14.70
N PHE A 132 4.29 -16.02 -15.31
CA PHE A 132 4.90 -17.29 -14.95
C PHE A 132 6.15 -17.16 -14.08
N SER A 133 6.39 -15.98 -13.48
CA SER A 133 7.44 -15.81 -12.47
C SER A 133 6.98 -16.38 -11.12
N ASP A 134 7.90 -17.02 -10.40
CA ASP A 134 7.60 -17.76 -9.16
C ASP A 134 6.89 -16.89 -8.10
N SER A 135 7.48 -15.75 -7.76
CA SER A 135 6.94 -14.86 -6.72
C SER A 135 5.55 -14.31 -7.07
N PHE A 136 5.29 -13.99 -8.35
CA PHE A 136 3.98 -13.50 -8.77
C PHE A 136 2.96 -14.64 -8.83
N TRP A 137 3.35 -15.81 -9.33
CA TRP A 137 2.48 -16.98 -9.38
C TRP A 137 2.04 -17.38 -7.96
N TYR A 138 2.97 -17.46 -7.02
CA TYR A 138 2.68 -17.80 -5.62
C TYR A 138 1.60 -16.88 -5.04
N SER A 139 1.76 -15.57 -5.23
CA SER A 139 0.76 -14.58 -4.80
C SER A 139 -0.59 -14.70 -5.54
N ALA A 140 -0.60 -15.23 -6.76
CA ALA A 140 -1.78 -15.31 -7.61
C ALA A 140 -2.72 -16.47 -7.25
N VAL A 141 -2.21 -17.50 -6.57
CA VAL A 141 -2.94 -18.75 -6.30
C VAL A 141 -3.50 -18.86 -4.87
N GLU A 142 -3.27 -17.84 -4.03
CA GLU A 142 -3.71 -17.83 -2.63
C GLU A 142 -4.36 -16.50 -2.22
N SER A 143 -5.21 -16.55 -1.19
CA SER A 143 -5.98 -15.40 -0.69
C SER A 143 -5.13 -14.47 0.16
N GLU A 144 -4.18 -13.79 -0.50
CA GLU A 144 -3.36 -12.78 0.13
C GLU A 144 -3.42 -11.41 -0.58
N VAL A 145 -3.13 -10.33 0.14
CA VAL A 145 -3.23 -8.93 -0.29
C VAL A 145 -2.35 -8.60 -1.51
N TYR A 146 -1.30 -9.37 -1.78
CA TYR A 146 -0.32 -9.09 -2.83
C TYR A 146 -0.91 -9.15 -4.25
N ALA A 147 -1.85 -10.05 -4.53
CA ALA A 147 -2.52 -10.12 -5.83
C ALA A 147 -3.28 -8.82 -6.14
N MET A 148 -4.04 -8.32 -5.17
CA MET A 148 -4.82 -7.09 -5.32
C MET A 148 -3.93 -5.84 -5.26
N SER A 149 -2.86 -5.85 -4.45
CA SER A 149 -1.86 -4.78 -4.43
C SER A 149 -1.17 -4.64 -5.79
N SER A 150 -0.84 -5.77 -6.43
CA SER A 150 -0.25 -5.80 -7.77
C SER A 150 -1.22 -5.23 -8.81
N LEU A 151 -2.52 -5.55 -8.70
CA LEU A 151 -3.55 -4.99 -9.56
C LEU A 151 -3.64 -3.47 -9.41
N CYS A 152 -3.70 -2.94 -8.18
CA CYS A 152 -3.70 -1.49 -7.95
C CYS A 152 -2.47 -0.82 -8.58
N THR A 153 -1.29 -1.43 -8.42
CA THR A 153 -0.03 -0.93 -8.99
C THR A 153 -0.08 -0.91 -10.52
N ALA A 154 -0.50 -2.00 -11.15
CA ALA A 154 -0.59 -2.10 -12.60
C ALA A 154 -1.60 -1.10 -13.19
N VAL A 155 -2.76 -0.91 -12.54
CA VAL A 155 -3.76 0.09 -12.94
C VAL A 155 -3.19 1.50 -12.85
N VAL A 156 -2.51 1.83 -11.76
CA VAL A 156 -1.90 3.16 -11.53
C VAL A 156 -0.83 3.48 -12.55
N PHE A 157 0.10 2.54 -12.80
CA PHE A 157 1.15 2.72 -13.81
C PHE A 157 0.59 2.84 -15.23
N TRP A 158 -0.39 2.00 -15.57
CA TRP A 158 -1.07 2.13 -16.86
C TRP A 158 -1.80 3.48 -16.98
N ALA A 159 -2.49 3.92 -15.92
CA ALA A 159 -3.24 5.16 -15.91
C ALA A 159 -2.35 6.40 -16.05
N ILE A 160 -1.15 6.41 -15.46
CA ILE A 160 -0.24 7.56 -15.60
C ILE A 160 0.35 7.64 -17.01
N LEU A 161 0.62 6.51 -17.67
CA LEU A 161 0.99 6.51 -19.09
C LEU A 161 -0.19 6.94 -19.97
N LYS A 162 -1.41 6.59 -19.58
CA LYS A 162 -2.62 7.04 -20.28
C LYS A 162 -2.83 8.55 -20.15
N TRP A 163 -2.60 9.09 -18.96
CA TRP A 163 -2.56 10.53 -18.70
C TRP A 163 -1.47 11.19 -19.55
N GLU A 164 -0.25 10.63 -19.57
CA GLU A 164 0.88 11.21 -20.28
C GLU A 164 0.56 11.47 -21.76
N VAL A 165 0.00 10.47 -22.44
CA VAL A 165 -0.37 10.55 -23.86
C VAL A 165 -1.45 11.61 -24.12
N ARG A 166 -2.29 11.89 -23.12
CA ARG A 166 -3.43 12.81 -23.23
C ARG A 166 -3.22 14.12 -22.48
N ALA A 167 -2.00 14.41 -22.01
CA ALA A 167 -1.78 15.47 -21.03
C ALA A 167 -2.21 16.85 -21.55
N ASP A 168 -2.19 17.07 -22.87
CA ASP A 168 -2.57 18.31 -23.54
C ASP A 168 -4.05 18.33 -24.01
N GLU A 169 -4.80 17.25 -23.79
CA GLU A 169 -6.23 17.19 -24.09
C GLU A 169 -7.06 17.78 -22.94
N ASP A 170 -8.19 18.40 -23.27
CA ASP A 170 -9.14 18.89 -22.27
C ASP A 170 -9.64 17.74 -21.38
N GLY A 171 -9.63 17.98 -20.06
CA GLY A 171 -10.05 17.00 -19.07
C GLY A 171 -9.07 15.83 -18.89
N SER A 172 -7.80 15.99 -19.25
CA SER A 172 -6.75 14.99 -19.00
C SER A 172 -6.54 14.72 -17.50
N ASP A 173 -6.73 15.71 -16.64
CA ASP A 173 -6.52 15.60 -15.19
C ASP A 173 -7.44 14.60 -14.48
N ARG A 174 -8.56 14.19 -15.12
CA ARG A 174 -9.39 13.09 -14.59
C ARG A 174 -8.59 11.81 -14.36
N TRP A 175 -7.52 11.60 -15.13
CA TRP A 175 -6.61 10.48 -14.92
C TRP A 175 -5.78 10.64 -13.65
N LEU A 176 -5.36 11.86 -13.30
CA LEU A 176 -4.67 12.13 -12.03
C LEU A 176 -5.61 11.92 -10.84
N VAL A 177 -6.87 12.34 -10.97
CA VAL A 177 -7.91 12.09 -9.96
C VAL A 177 -8.23 10.58 -9.85
N PHE A 178 -8.30 9.86 -10.96
CA PHE A 178 -8.47 8.41 -10.97
C PHE A 178 -7.29 7.68 -10.31
N ILE A 179 -6.06 8.10 -10.61
CA ILE A 179 -4.86 7.59 -9.93
C ILE A 179 -4.96 7.85 -8.43
N ALA A 180 -5.28 9.08 -8.02
CA ALA A 180 -5.46 9.42 -6.61
C ALA A 180 -6.51 8.54 -5.91
N PHE A 181 -7.61 8.24 -6.59
CA PHE A 181 -8.63 7.32 -6.10
C PHE A 181 -8.11 5.90 -5.89
N VAL A 182 -7.46 5.32 -6.90
CA VAL A 182 -6.89 3.96 -6.81
C VAL A 182 -5.79 3.90 -5.75
N MET A 183 -5.00 4.97 -5.60
CA MET A 183 -4.00 5.08 -4.54
C MET A 183 -4.67 5.12 -3.16
N GLY A 184 -5.75 5.88 -2.99
CA GLY A 184 -6.54 5.88 -1.76
C GLY A 184 -7.13 4.50 -1.44
N LEU A 185 -7.72 3.83 -2.43
CA LEU A 185 -8.25 2.46 -2.30
C LEU A 185 -7.16 1.47 -1.89
N SER A 186 -5.98 1.60 -2.49
CA SER A 186 -4.86 0.71 -2.21
C SER A 186 -4.36 0.78 -0.77
N ILE A 187 -4.57 1.90 -0.06
CA ILE A 187 -4.27 1.97 1.38
C ILE A 187 -5.08 0.90 2.12
N GLY A 188 -6.32 0.65 1.70
CA GLY A 188 -7.20 -0.40 2.22
C GLY A 188 -6.87 -1.81 1.73
N VAL A 189 -5.83 -1.98 0.92
CA VAL A 189 -5.32 -3.29 0.45
C VAL A 189 -3.93 -3.50 1.01
N HIS A 190 -2.97 -2.69 0.58
CA HIS A 190 -1.58 -2.75 1.02
C HIS A 190 -0.85 -1.42 0.77
N LEU A 191 0.00 -1.00 1.72
CA LEU A 191 0.69 0.30 1.67
C LEU A 191 1.78 0.39 0.58
N LEU A 192 2.30 -0.75 0.09
CA LEU A 192 3.38 -0.79 -0.90
C LEU A 192 3.04 -0.06 -2.20
N ASN A 193 1.77 -0.04 -2.62
CA ASN A 193 1.38 0.66 -3.84
C ASN A 193 1.68 2.17 -3.77
N LEU A 194 1.74 2.77 -2.57
CA LEU A 194 2.10 4.17 -2.39
C LEU A 194 3.53 4.48 -2.88
N LEU A 195 4.42 3.48 -2.96
CA LEU A 195 5.77 3.62 -3.50
C LEU A 195 5.79 3.95 -5.00
N ALA A 196 4.65 3.86 -5.70
CA ALA A 196 4.52 4.34 -7.08
C ALA A 196 4.52 5.89 -7.17
N ILE A 197 4.23 6.62 -6.08
CA ILE A 197 4.11 8.10 -6.09
C ILE A 197 5.38 8.78 -6.62
N PRO A 198 6.61 8.46 -6.17
CA PRO A 198 7.83 9.02 -6.75
C PRO A 198 7.96 8.81 -8.25
N ALA A 199 7.62 7.62 -8.75
CA ALA A 199 7.66 7.33 -10.19
C ALA A 199 6.64 8.17 -10.97
N ILE A 200 5.41 8.29 -10.45
CA ILE A 200 4.35 9.13 -11.04
C ILE A 200 4.77 10.60 -11.10
N ALA A 201 5.35 11.12 -10.01
CA ALA A 201 5.86 12.50 -9.97
C ALA A 201 6.95 12.73 -11.04
N MET A 202 7.82 11.75 -11.26
CA MET A 202 8.80 11.80 -12.35
C MET A 202 8.15 11.79 -13.74
N VAL A 203 7.15 10.94 -13.98
CA VAL A 203 6.41 10.92 -15.27
C VAL A 203 5.75 12.28 -15.53
N VAL A 204 5.13 12.88 -14.51
CA VAL A 204 4.54 14.23 -14.60
C VAL A 204 5.60 15.28 -14.92
N TYR A 205 6.77 15.23 -14.26
CA TYR A 205 7.88 16.13 -14.55
C TYR A 205 8.39 15.97 -15.97
N PHE A 206 8.71 14.76 -16.41
CA PHE A 206 9.22 14.52 -17.76
C PHE A 206 8.21 14.90 -18.85
N ARG A 207 6.90 14.81 -18.57
CA ARG A 207 5.87 15.26 -19.52
C ARG A 207 5.72 16.77 -19.59
N ARG A 208 5.81 17.48 -18.46
CA ARG A 208 5.52 18.92 -18.38
C ARG A 208 6.77 19.81 -18.46
N ALA A 209 7.96 19.27 -18.24
CA ALA A 209 9.20 20.04 -18.26
C ALA A 209 9.58 20.46 -19.68
N ARG A 210 9.81 21.76 -19.88
CA ARG A 210 10.33 22.30 -21.15
C ARG A 210 11.76 21.82 -21.45
N GLN A 211 12.57 21.66 -20.40
CA GLN A 211 13.93 21.14 -20.49
C GLN A 211 14.15 20.15 -19.35
N VAL A 212 14.49 18.91 -19.70
CA VAL A 212 14.82 17.85 -18.76
C VAL A 212 16.29 18.00 -18.35
N ASN A 213 16.56 18.07 -17.06
CA ASN A 213 17.92 18.11 -16.52
C ASN A 213 18.02 17.37 -15.18
N ALA A 214 19.23 16.99 -14.78
CA ALA A 214 19.46 16.21 -13.57
C ALA A 214 18.90 16.86 -12.29
N LYS A 215 19.03 18.18 -12.16
CA LYS A 215 18.50 18.94 -11.00
C LYS A 215 16.98 18.83 -10.92
N GLY A 216 16.29 18.95 -12.05
CA GLY A 216 14.84 18.84 -12.14
C GLY A 216 14.34 17.41 -11.89
N THR A 217 15.05 16.40 -12.41
CA THR A 217 14.76 14.99 -12.12
C THR A 217 14.87 14.68 -10.63
N ILE A 218 15.98 15.08 -9.99
CA ILE A 218 16.18 14.90 -8.54
C ILE A 218 15.09 15.63 -7.76
N LYS A 219 14.78 16.88 -8.12
CA LYS A 219 13.71 17.65 -7.49
C LYS A 219 12.35 16.96 -7.61
N ALA A 220 12.00 16.44 -8.78
CA ALA A 220 10.73 15.74 -9.01
C ALA A 220 10.64 14.45 -8.18
N PHE A 221 11.72 13.67 -8.12
CA PHE A 221 11.80 12.50 -7.26
C PHE A 221 11.61 12.86 -5.78
N LEU A 222 12.34 13.87 -5.28
CA LEU A 222 12.21 14.32 -3.89
C LEU A 222 10.80 14.86 -3.58
N VAL A 223 10.19 15.60 -4.51
CA VAL A 223 8.79 16.02 -4.36
C VAL A 223 7.86 14.81 -4.27
N GLY A 224 8.06 13.79 -5.10
CA GLY A 224 7.30 12.55 -5.01
C GLY A 224 7.48 11.81 -3.69
N VAL A 225 8.70 11.75 -3.15
CA VAL A 225 9.00 11.20 -1.82
C VAL A 225 8.32 12.02 -0.71
N LEU A 226 8.30 13.35 -0.83
CA LEU A 226 7.59 14.22 0.12
C LEU A 226 6.08 14.00 0.06
N ILE A 227 5.49 13.83 -1.14
CA ILE A 227 4.07 13.50 -1.29
C ILE A 227 3.78 12.13 -0.67
N LEU A 228 4.63 11.12 -0.92
CA LEU A 228 4.52 9.81 -0.29
C LEU A 228 4.51 9.93 1.24
N GLY A 229 5.46 10.69 1.82
CA GLY A 229 5.50 10.94 3.26
C GLY A 229 4.26 11.69 3.78
N ALA A 230 3.76 12.67 3.02
CA ALA A 230 2.54 13.39 3.36
C ALA A 230 1.30 12.48 3.35
N VAL A 231 1.22 11.49 2.46
CA VAL A 231 0.14 10.50 2.47
C VAL A 231 0.32 9.53 3.65
N LEU A 232 1.51 8.94 3.81
CA LEU A 232 1.79 7.92 4.83
C LEU A 232 1.61 8.44 6.26
N TRP A 233 2.16 9.61 6.57
CA TRP A 233 2.09 10.16 7.92
C TRP A 233 1.00 11.21 8.04
N GLY A 234 0.89 12.12 7.08
CA GLY A 234 -0.10 13.19 7.13
C GLY A 234 -1.54 12.66 7.04
N ILE A 235 -1.86 11.91 5.98
CA ILE A 235 -3.23 11.43 5.75
C ILE A 235 -3.57 10.25 6.65
N ILE A 236 -2.75 9.20 6.68
CA ILE A 236 -3.12 7.96 7.40
C ILE A 236 -3.01 8.13 8.92
N GLN A 237 -1.96 8.80 9.43
CA GLN A 237 -1.71 8.86 10.87
C GLN A 237 -2.14 10.19 11.50
N TRP A 238 -1.70 11.33 10.96
CA TRP A 238 -1.90 12.64 11.60
C TRP A 238 -3.35 13.09 11.53
N LEU A 239 -4.09 12.84 10.45
CA LEU A 239 -5.53 13.14 10.41
C LEU A 239 -6.29 12.40 11.52
N VAL A 240 -6.02 11.10 11.68
CA VAL A 240 -6.64 10.28 12.73
C VAL A 240 -6.18 10.75 14.12
N GLY A 241 -4.89 11.08 14.27
CA GLY A 241 -4.35 11.60 15.53
C GLY A 241 -4.90 12.98 15.92
N LEU A 242 -5.16 13.86 14.95
CA LEU A 242 -5.85 15.12 15.17
C LEU A 242 -7.30 14.89 15.60
N ALA A 243 -8.02 14.00 14.91
CA ALA A 243 -9.38 13.62 15.29
C ALA A 243 -9.40 13.01 16.71
N ALA A 244 -8.41 12.20 17.09
CA ALA A 244 -8.27 11.64 18.42
C ALA A 244 -8.10 12.71 19.51
N LYS A 245 -7.25 13.71 19.26
CA LYS A 245 -7.05 14.84 20.18
C LYS A 245 -8.29 15.71 20.32
N VAL A 246 -9.01 15.95 19.22
CA VAL A 246 -10.27 16.70 19.26
C VAL A 246 -11.34 15.91 20.02
N ASP A 247 -11.45 14.61 19.78
CA ASP A 247 -12.39 13.75 20.52
C ASP A 247 -12.08 13.71 22.02
N LEU A 248 -10.79 13.67 22.39
CA LEU A 248 -10.36 13.77 23.78
C LEU A 248 -10.84 15.07 24.45
N VAL A 249 -10.71 16.22 23.79
CA VAL A 249 -11.21 17.51 24.33
C VAL A 249 -12.73 17.49 24.46
N PHE A 250 -13.45 16.99 23.45
CA PHE A 250 -14.90 16.94 23.47
C PHE A 250 -15.43 16.04 24.60
N VAL A 251 -14.82 14.89 24.80
CA VAL A 251 -15.23 13.95 25.84
C VAL A 251 -14.80 14.44 27.22
N ASN A 252 -13.51 14.66 27.44
CA ASN A 252 -12.98 14.92 28.78
C ASN A 252 -13.16 16.36 29.26
N SER A 253 -13.18 17.36 28.36
CA SER A 253 -13.31 18.77 28.73
C SER A 253 -14.73 19.30 28.56
N LEU A 254 -15.47 18.84 27.55
CA LEU A 254 -16.85 19.31 27.28
C LEU A 254 -17.93 18.34 27.77
N GLY A 255 -17.56 17.16 28.29
CA GLY A 255 -18.50 16.16 28.80
C GLY A 255 -19.40 15.52 27.73
N MET A 256 -18.99 15.56 26.47
CA MET A 256 -19.75 15.00 25.35
C MET A 256 -19.51 13.48 25.21
N GLY A 257 -20.35 12.82 24.40
CA GLY A 257 -20.17 11.39 24.11
C GLY A 257 -18.96 11.10 23.21
N PHE A 258 -18.42 9.89 23.32
CA PHE A 258 -17.33 9.39 22.47
C PHE A 258 -17.66 9.51 20.97
N GLY A 259 -16.69 9.96 20.18
CA GLY A 259 -16.83 10.12 18.73
C GLY A 259 -17.46 11.43 18.28
N THR A 260 -17.93 12.29 19.20
CA THR A 260 -18.49 13.61 18.84
C THR A 260 -17.43 14.56 18.28
N GLY A 261 -16.21 14.54 18.81
CA GLY A 261 -15.08 15.31 18.27
C GLY A 261 -14.56 14.74 16.96
N ILE A 262 -14.65 13.42 16.74
CA ILE A 262 -14.38 12.80 15.43
C ILE A 262 -15.39 13.31 14.39
N PHE A 263 -16.69 13.26 14.71
CA PHE A 263 -17.74 13.73 13.81
C PHE A 263 -17.57 15.22 13.48
N PHE A 264 -17.29 16.05 14.47
CA PHE A 264 -16.95 17.46 14.28
C PHE A 264 -15.74 17.63 13.36
N SER A 265 -14.67 16.85 13.57
CA SER A 265 -13.45 16.90 12.74
C SER A 265 -13.74 16.54 11.28
N CYS A 266 -14.59 15.53 11.02
CA CYS A 266 -15.02 15.16 9.68
C CYS A 266 -15.83 16.27 9.00
N LEU A 267 -16.78 16.89 9.72
CA LEU A 267 -17.56 18.03 9.20
C LEU A 267 -16.68 19.24 8.91
N LEU A 268 -15.74 19.55 9.80
CA LEU A 268 -14.80 20.65 9.62
C LEU A 268 -13.91 20.41 8.40
N LEU A 269 -13.33 19.22 8.27
CA LEU A 269 -12.50 18.86 7.12
C LEU A 269 -13.30 18.91 5.82
N GLY A 270 -14.51 18.34 5.80
CA GLY A 270 -15.41 18.40 4.65
C GLY A 270 -15.77 19.83 4.27
N GLY A 271 -16.13 20.66 5.25
CA GLY A 271 -16.44 22.08 5.06
C GLY A 271 -15.25 22.88 4.50
N LEU A 272 -14.04 22.65 5.02
CA LEU A 272 -12.81 23.28 4.54
C LEU A 272 -12.49 22.87 3.11
N ILE A 273 -12.66 21.59 2.76
CA ILE A 273 -12.47 21.08 1.40
C ILE A 273 -13.49 21.70 0.44
N ILE A 274 -14.78 21.70 0.80
CA ILE A 274 -15.85 22.30 -0.03
C ILE A 274 -15.59 23.79 -0.24
N TYR A 275 -15.27 24.52 0.82
CA TYR A 275 -14.90 25.93 0.74
C TYR A 275 -13.66 26.13 -0.14
N GLY A 276 -12.63 25.31 0.02
CA GLY A 276 -11.42 25.36 -0.80
C GLY A 276 -11.68 25.10 -2.28
N LEU A 277 -12.57 24.15 -2.60
CA LEU A 277 -12.99 23.87 -3.98
C LEU A 277 -13.77 25.05 -4.56
N TYR A 278 -14.73 25.60 -3.81
CA TYR A 278 -15.47 26.80 -4.21
C TYR A 278 -14.54 28.01 -4.42
N TYR A 279 -13.63 28.26 -3.47
CA TYR A 279 -12.65 29.34 -3.52
C TYR A 279 -11.70 29.20 -4.72
N SER A 280 -11.15 28.00 -4.93
CA SER A 280 -10.23 27.72 -6.03
C SER A 280 -10.91 27.88 -7.38
N TYR A 281 -12.18 27.47 -7.51
CA TYR A 281 -12.99 27.72 -8.70
C TYR A 281 -13.22 29.23 -8.92
N LYS A 282 -13.73 29.95 -7.91
CA LYS A 282 -14.05 31.38 -8.01
C LYS A 282 -12.82 32.24 -8.32
N LYS A 283 -11.65 31.87 -7.79
CA LYS A 283 -10.37 32.57 -8.01
C LYS A 283 -9.55 32.00 -9.17
N GLN A 284 -10.10 31.06 -9.95
CA GLN A 284 -9.43 30.43 -11.10
C GLN A 284 -8.05 29.83 -10.72
N LYS A 285 -7.94 29.26 -9.52
CA LYS A 285 -6.73 28.60 -8.99
C LYS A 285 -6.75 27.12 -9.37
N TYR A 286 -6.46 26.84 -10.64
CA TYR A 286 -6.46 25.49 -11.21
C TYR A 286 -5.68 24.45 -10.38
N THR A 287 -4.41 24.72 -10.04
CA THR A 287 -3.57 23.77 -9.30
C THR A 287 -4.13 23.44 -7.92
N LEU A 288 -4.68 24.44 -7.21
CA LEU A 288 -5.32 24.23 -5.92
C LEU A 288 -6.58 23.38 -6.06
N ASN A 289 -7.39 23.64 -7.07
CA ASN A 289 -8.61 22.87 -7.33
C ASN A 289 -8.29 21.39 -7.60
N THR A 290 -7.35 21.11 -8.51
CA THR A 290 -6.93 19.74 -8.81
C THR A 290 -6.31 19.04 -7.61
N ALA A 291 -5.48 19.74 -6.81
CA ALA A 291 -4.90 19.18 -5.58
C ALA A 291 -5.97 18.82 -4.54
N LEU A 292 -7.00 19.66 -4.36
CA LEU A 292 -8.12 19.37 -3.48
C LEU A 292 -8.96 18.20 -3.99
N LEU A 293 -9.21 18.10 -5.30
CA LEU A 293 -9.90 16.94 -5.88
C LEU A 293 -9.10 15.64 -5.67
N VAL A 294 -7.79 15.67 -5.90
CA VAL A 294 -6.89 14.54 -5.61
C VAL A 294 -6.99 14.14 -4.15
N LEU A 295 -6.94 15.10 -3.22
CA LEU A 295 -7.10 14.85 -1.79
C LEU A 295 -8.46 14.20 -1.48
N CYS A 296 -9.57 14.71 -2.04
CA CYS A 296 -10.90 14.13 -1.86
C CYS A 296 -10.94 12.65 -2.25
N PHE A 297 -10.36 12.30 -3.40
CA PHE A 297 -10.41 10.94 -3.89
C PHE A 297 -9.44 10.00 -3.15
N VAL A 298 -8.32 10.49 -2.63
CA VAL A 298 -7.48 9.73 -1.69
C VAL A 298 -8.28 9.44 -0.41
N LEU A 299 -8.92 10.45 0.18
CA LEU A 299 -9.73 10.29 1.39
C LEU A 299 -10.92 9.36 1.16
N PHE A 300 -11.55 9.44 0.00
CA PHE A 300 -12.66 8.57 -0.38
C PHE A 300 -12.21 7.11 -0.55
N GLY A 301 -11.04 6.85 -1.14
CA GLY A 301 -10.49 5.49 -1.17
C GLY A 301 -10.11 4.99 0.23
N TYR A 302 -9.52 5.87 1.04
CA TYR A 302 -9.12 5.57 2.42
C TYR A 302 -10.30 5.29 3.35
N SER A 303 -11.52 5.74 3.02
CA SER A 303 -12.71 5.53 3.85
C SER A 303 -13.10 4.07 4.05
N SER A 304 -12.54 3.14 3.26
CA SER A 304 -12.66 1.68 3.49
C SER A 304 -12.25 1.26 4.90
N TYR A 305 -11.30 1.99 5.53
CA TYR A 305 -10.91 1.75 6.92
C TYR A 305 -11.99 2.00 7.96
N THR A 306 -13.08 2.68 7.59
CA THR A 306 -14.25 2.78 8.47
C THR A 306 -14.78 1.40 8.85
N MET A 307 -14.62 0.39 7.97
CA MET A 307 -14.96 -1.01 8.25
C MET A 307 -14.24 -1.51 9.51
N VAL A 308 -12.94 -1.26 9.64
CA VAL A 308 -12.13 -1.70 10.80
C VAL A 308 -12.69 -1.15 12.10
N MET A 309 -13.03 0.15 12.14
CA MET A 309 -13.64 0.79 13.32
C MET A 309 -15.04 0.25 13.65
N ILE A 310 -15.89 0.08 12.63
CA ILE A 310 -17.25 -0.44 12.80
C ILE A 310 -17.19 -1.87 13.35
N ARG A 311 -16.34 -2.71 12.77
CA ARG A 311 -16.19 -4.11 13.17
C ARG A 311 -15.47 -4.24 14.49
N GLY A 312 -14.42 -3.46 14.75
CA GLY A 312 -13.76 -3.39 16.04
C GLY A 312 -14.74 -3.11 17.18
N LYS A 313 -15.66 -2.15 16.98
CA LYS A 313 -16.73 -1.84 17.93
C LYS A 313 -17.80 -2.93 18.04
N ALA A 314 -18.09 -3.66 16.97
CA ALA A 314 -18.99 -4.82 17.00
C ALA A 314 -18.39 -6.03 17.71
N ASN A 315 -17.08 -6.01 17.98
CA ASN A 315 -16.32 -7.02 18.72
C ASN A 315 -16.50 -8.47 18.20
N PRO A 316 -16.14 -8.74 16.92
CA PRO A 316 -16.19 -10.08 16.33
C PRO A 316 -15.20 -11.04 17.02
N SER A 317 -15.30 -12.34 16.69
CA SER A 317 -14.39 -13.36 17.23
C SER A 317 -12.93 -13.06 16.96
N LEU A 318 -12.61 -12.65 15.73
CA LEU A 318 -11.27 -12.24 15.35
C LEU A 318 -11.20 -10.71 15.32
N ASN A 319 -10.63 -10.12 16.38
CA ASN A 319 -10.61 -8.67 16.58
C ASN A 319 -9.20 -8.18 16.97
N ASN A 320 -8.23 -8.28 16.06
CA ASN A 320 -6.83 -7.97 16.35
C ASN A 320 -6.64 -6.53 16.86
N ASN A 321 -6.03 -6.39 18.03
CA ASN A 321 -5.87 -5.14 18.81
C ASN A 321 -7.14 -4.34 19.08
N ALA A 322 -8.34 -4.90 18.85
CA ALA A 322 -9.64 -4.32 19.16
C ALA A 322 -9.74 -2.79 18.89
N PRO A 323 -9.64 -2.34 17.62
CA PRO A 323 -9.73 -0.93 17.26
C PRO A 323 -11.18 -0.41 17.36
N ASP A 324 -11.69 -0.31 18.58
CA ASP A 324 -13.08 0.05 18.91
C ASP A 324 -13.27 1.55 19.24
N ASN A 325 -12.17 2.32 19.30
CA ASN A 325 -12.14 3.75 19.53
C ASN A 325 -10.98 4.41 18.79
N VAL A 326 -10.97 5.74 18.70
CA VAL A 326 -10.01 6.48 17.86
C VAL A 326 -8.54 6.30 18.27
N PHE A 327 -8.25 6.07 19.55
CA PHE A 327 -6.87 5.85 20.01
C PHE A 327 -6.39 4.42 19.73
N SER A 328 -7.23 3.40 20.00
CA SER A 328 -6.89 2.01 19.63
C SER A 328 -6.77 1.86 18.11
N PHE A 329 -7.60 2.57 17.35
CA PHE A 329 -7.49 2.63 15.89
C PHE A 329 -6.26 3.38 15.38
N LEU A 330 -5.87 4.47 16.04
CA LEU A 330 -4.59 5.14 15.72
C LEU A 330 -3.41 4.20 15.98
N GLY A 331 -3.41 3.46 17.09
CA GLY A 331 -2.40 2.45 17.40
C GLY A 331 -2.38 1.33 16.36
N TYR A 332 -3.56 0.88 15.92
CA TYR A 332 -3.76 -0.10 14.87
C TYR A 332 -3.14 0.36 13.53
N LEU A 333 -3.47 1.57 13.06
CA LEU A 333 -2.92 2.14 11.83
C LEU A 333 -1.42 2.44 11.91
N SER A 334 -0.97 2.86 13.09
CA SER A 334 0.44 3.19 13.35
C SER A 334 1.30 1.94 13.59
N ARG A 335 0.68 0.75 13.59
CA ARG A 335 1.39 -0.53 13.72
C ARG A 335 2.21 -0.61 15.02
N GLU A 336 1.69 -0.06 16.11
CA GLU A 336 2.43 0.10 17.37
C GLU A 336 2.82 -1.23 18.04
N GLN A 337 2.18 -2.33 17.65
CA GLN A 337 2.53 -3.66 18.13
C GLN A 337 3.88 -4.17 17.59
N TYR A 338 4.32 -3.67 16.43
CA TYR A 338 5.54 -4.15 15.79
C TYR A 338 6.73 -3.35 16.28
N ILE A 339 7.84 -4.05 16.54
CA ILE A 339 9.11 -3.42 16.86
C ILE A 339 9.54 -2.60 15.65
N ARG A 340 9.85 -1.31 15.88
CA ARG A 340 10.31 -0.43 14.80
C ARG A 340 11.68 -0.87 14.30
N GLU A 341 11.77 -1.10 13.00
CA GLU A 341 13.04 -1.39 12.34
C GLU A 341 13.87 -0.10 12.22
N PRO A 342 15.09 -0.06 12.78
CA PRO A 342 15.94 1.11 12.71
C PRO A 342 16.60 1.22 11.33
N LEU A 343 16.03 2.01 10.42
CA LEU A 343 16.56 2.14 9.05
C LEU A 343 17.85 2.99 8.96
N LEU A 344 17.91 4.10 9.71
CA LEU A 344 19.03 5.06 9.64
C LEU A 344 19.97 4.95 10.84
N LYS A 345 19.41 4.79 12.05
CA LYS A 345 20.17 4.70 13.29
C LYS A 345 19.46 3.77 14.27
N GLY A 346 20.22 2.95 14.98
CA GLY A 346 19.70 2.05 16.00
C GLY A 346 20.75 1.10 16.55
N PRO A 347 20.36 0.14 17.39
CA PRO A 347 21.28 -0.72 18.13
C PRO A 347 21.94 -1.78 17.24
N TYR A 348 23.04 -2.34 17.75
CA TYR A 348 23.51 -3.68 17.36
C TYR A 348 22.72 -4.75 18.11
N TYR A 349 22.74 -5.99 17.61
CA TYR A 349 22.06 -7.13 18.22
C TYR A 349 22.53 -7.43 19.65
N ASP A 350 23.73 -7.00 20.04
CA ASP A 350 24.34 -7.20 21.36
C ASP A 350 24.33 -5.94 22.25
N SER A 351 23.49 -4.96 21.90
CA SER A 351 23.29 -3.73 22.69
C SER A 351 22.38 -4.00 23.89
N GLN A 352 22.65 -3.36 25.01
CA GLN A 352 21.86 -3.49 26.22
C GLN A 352 20.90 -2.31 26.36
N VAL A 353 19.67 -2.59 26.78
CA VAL A 353 18.69 -1.55 27.08
C VAL A 353 19.10 -0.84 28.38
N VAL A 354 19.38 0.46 28.28
CA VAL A 354 19.77 1.31 29.43
C VAL A 354 18.65 2.24 29.90
N GLY A 355 17.59 2.37 29.11
CA GLY A 355 16.47 3.24 29.43
C GLY A 355 15.26 3.00 28.53
N VAL A 356 14.14 3.60 28.90
CA VAL A 356 12.88 3.52 28.17
C VAL A 356 12.26 4.90 28.09
N ASP A 357 12.09 5.40 26.87
CA ASP A 357 11.28 6.58 26.64
C ASP A 357 9.82 6.18 26.60
N SER A 358 9.03 6.86 27.42
CA SER A 358 7.59 6.62 27.52
C SER A 358 6.79 7.79 26.96
N LYS A 359 5.63 7.49 26.40
CA LYS A 359 4.64 8.45 25.93
C LYS A 359 3.31 8.24 26.64
N THR A 360 2.52 9.30 26.78
CA THR A 360 1.13 9.20 27.22
C THR A 360 0.25 8.78 26.05
N SER A 361 -0.52 7.72 26.25
CA SER A 361 -1.59 7.31 25.37
C SER A 361 -2.91 7.29 26.14
N TYR A 362 -4.02 7.09 25.45
CA TYR A 362 -5.36 7.15 26.05
C TYR A 362 -6.14 5.90 25.73
N ARG A 363 -6.86 5.40 26.73
CA ARG A 363 -7.80 4.30 26.58
C ARG A 363 -9.19 4.74 26.99
N LYS A 364 -10.19 4.16 26.35
CA LYS A 364 -11.58 4.41 26.67
C LYS A 364 -11.95 3.76 28.02
N ASP A 365 -12.61 4.50 28.90
CA ASP A 365 -13.27 4.00 30.11
C ASP A 365 -14.80 4.22 30.00
N LYS A 366 -15.54 4.20 31.12
CA LYS A 366 -17.01 4.31 31.15
C LYS A 366 -17.55 5.57 30.47
N SER A 367 -16.98 6.73 30.79
CA SER A 367 -17.47 8.04 30.30
C SER A 367 -16.38 8.95 29.76
N GLU A 368 -15.11 8.59 29.92
CA GLU A 368 -13.97 9.42 29.54
C GLU A 368 -12.80 8.62 28.98
N TYR A 369 -11.83 9.32 28.40
CA TYR A 369 -10.53 8.74 28.07
C TYR A 369 -9.57 8.86 29.25
N VAL A 370 -9.02 7.73 29.70
CA VAL A 370 -8.06 7.69 30.81
C VAL A 370 -6.63 7.60 30.24
N PRO A 371 -5.70 8.47 30.67
CA PRO A 371 -4.32 8.41 30.24
C PRO A 371 -3.61 7.18 30.80
N PHE A 372 -2.70 6.60 30.03
CA PHE A 372 -1.78 5.56 30.49
C PHE A 372 -0.40 5.75 29.88
N THR A 373 0.62 5.22 30.57
CA THR A 373 2.01 5.27 30.11
C THR A 373 2.27 4.10 29.16
N GLN A 374 2.73 4.41 27.95
CA GLN A 374 3.11 3.45 26.93
C GLN A 374 4.59 3.61 26.59
N VAL A 375 5.29 2.50 26.37
CA VAL A 375 6.67 2.53 25.86
C VAL A 375 6.68 3.09 24.44
N ASP A 376 7.46 4.13 24.16
CA ASP A 376 7.66 4.67 22.81
C ASP A 376 8.92 4.10 22.15
N LYS A 377 10.06 4.12 22.87
CA LYS A 377 11.32 3.54 22.38
C LYS A 377 12.24 3.13 23.52
N TYR A 378 13.05 2.10 23.26
CA TYR A 378 14.14 1.70 24.13
C TYR A 378 15.38 2.55 23.82
N GLN A 379 16.10 2.92 24.87
CA GLN A 379 17.43 3.52 24.78
C GLN A 379 18.47 2.43 24.97
N PHE A 380 19.45 2.39 24.08
CA PHE A 380 20.52 1.39 24.10
C PHE A 380 21.86 2.04 24.47
N ASP A 381 22.71 1.28 25.14
CA ASP A 381 24.08 1.68 25.49
C ASP A 381 24.94 2.00 24.27
N LYS A 382 24.71 1.30 23.16
CA LYS A 382 25.38 1.50 21.87
C LYS A 382 24.40 1.49 20.71
N GLU A 383 24.63 2.41 19.78
CA GLU A 383 23.91 2.51 18.52
C GLU A 383 24.89 2.76 17.38
N THR A 384 24.50 2.37 16.18
CA THR A 384 25.23 2.66 14.95
C THR A 384 24.33 3.29 13.90
N PHE A 385 24.97 3.96 12.95
CA PHE A 385 24.32 4.31 11.69
C PHE A 385 24.11 3.03 10.86
N PHE A 386 23.05 3.00 10.05
CA PHE A 386 22.71 1.89 9.14
C PHE A 386 22.76 0.49 9.79
N PRO A 387 22.00 0.25 10.86
CA PRO A 387 22.05 -1.03 11.55
C PRO A 387 21.26 -2.09 10.76
N ARG A 388 21.91 -3.21 10.44
CA ARG A 388 21.39 -4.36 9.68
C ARG A 388 21.36 -5.64 10.49
N ILE A 389 22.16 -5.69 11.55
CA ILE A 389 22.18 -6.74 12.58
C ILE A 389 21.74 -6.16 13.91
N TYR A 390 20.49 -5.68 13.97
CA TYR A 390 19.95 -4.88 15.09
C TYR A 390 19.03 -5.65 16.04
N SER A 391 18.51 -6.80 15.60
CA SER A 391 17.44 -7.48 16.32
C SER A 391 17.93 -8.00 17.67
N GLN A 392 17.12 -7.77 18.71
CA GLN A 392 17.37 -8.24 20.07
C GLN A 392 16.80 -9.63 20.33
N ASP A 393 16.17 -10.25 19.32
CA ASP A 393 15.66 -11.61 19.43
C ASP A 393 16.80 -12.63 19.47
N GLY A 394 16.77 -13.56 20.43
CA GLY A 394 17.84 -14.52 20.64
C GLY A 394 18.15 -15.42 19.43
N SER A 395 17.12 -15.76 18.64
CA SER A 395 17.30 -16.55 17.41
C SER A 395 18.02 -15.74 16.32
N HIS A 396 17.66 -14.46 16.18
CA HIS A 396 18.33 -13.55 15.25
C HIS A 396 19.77 -13.26 15.68
N GLN A 397 20.02 -13.04 16.98
CA GLN A 397 21.38 -12.87 17.51
C GLN A 397 22.26 -14.08 17.20
N ALA A 398 21.74 -15.30 17.39
CA ALA A 398 22.45 -16.53 17.05
C ALA A 398 22.73 -16.62 15.54
N TYR A 399 21.75 -16.26 14.71
CA TYR A 399 21.90 -16.24 13.25
C TYR A 399 22.93 -15.21 12.78
N TYR A 400 22.92 -13.99 13.32
CA TYR A 400 23.92 -12.98 12.97
C TYR A 400 25.32 -13.45 13.32
N ARG A 401 25.51 -14.06 14.51
CA ARG A 401 26.79 -14.61 14.92
C ARG A 401 27.26 -15.72 13.99
N SER A 402 26.40 -16.68 13.66
CA SER A 402 26.76 -17.80 12.78
C SER A 402 27.06 -17.31 11.36
N TYR A 403 26.21 -16.45 10.79
CA TYR A 403 26.37 -15.93 9.43
C TYR A 403 27.65 -15.09 9.28
N LEU A 404 27.98 -14.28 10.28
CA LEU A 404 29.14 -13.40 10.27
C LEU A 404 30.41 -14.04 10.86
N ASN A 405 30.35 -15.31 11.27
CA ASN A 405 31.43 -16.03 11.96
C ASN A 405 31.97 -15.28 13.20
N LEU A 406 31.08 -14.68 13.99
CA LEU A 406 31.42 -14.00 15.24
C LEU A 406 31.41 -14.99 16.40
N LYS A 407 32.47 -14.97 17.22
CA LYS A 407 32.54 -15.77 18.45
C LYS A 407 31.53 -15.25 19.49
N GLU A 408 31.14 -16.11 20.43
CA GLU A 408 30.36 -15.69 21.58
C GLU A 408 31.12 -14.62 22.39
N GLY A 409 30.43 -13.51 22.73
CA GLY A 409 31.04 -12.34 23.38
C GLY A 409 31.84 -11.41 22.46
N GLN A 410 32.07 -11.76 21.19
CA GLN A 410 32.69 -10.86 20.22
C GLN A 410 31.70 -9.78 19.79
N GLN A 411 32.06 -8.52 20.01
CA GLN A 411 31.23 -7.39 19.59
C GLN A 411 31.24 -7.22 18.06
N PRO A 412 30.08 -6.97 17.45
CA PRO A 412 29.99 -6.66 16.03
C PRO A 412 30.63 -5.31 15.71
N THR A 413 31.18 -5.21 14.51
CA THR A 413 31.75 -3.98 13.97
C THR A 413 30.76 -3.30 13.02
N PHE A 414 31.02 -2.03 12.71
CA PHE A 414 30.27 -1.32 11.68
C PHE A 414 30.27 -2.06 10.32
N SER A 415 31.41 -2.68 9.98
CA SER A 415 31.56 -3.42 8.72
C SER A 415 30.64 -4.64 8.61
N ASP A 416 30.25 -5.22 9.74
CA ASP A 416 29.43 -6.44 9.74
C ASP A 416 27.98 -6.15 9.32
N ASN A 417 27.48 -4.93 9.54
CA ASN A 417 26.20 -4.49 8.99
C ASN A 417 26.21 -4.50 7.45
N PHE A 418 27.31 -4.05 6.83
CA PHE A 418 27.42 -4.05 5.37
C PHE A 418 27.60 -5.46 4.82
N LYS A 419 28.40 -6.31 5.48
CA LYS A 419 28.53 -7.72 5.08
C LYS A 419 27.17 -8.41 5.10
N PHE A 420 26.40 -8.24 6.18
CA PHE A 420 25.07 -8.80 6.28
C PHE A 420 24.13 -8.23 5.20
N PHE A 421 24.15 -6.92 4.99
CA PHE A 421 23.33 -6.29 3.95
C PHE A 421 23.62 -6.82 2.55
N PHE A 422 24.88 -6.80 2.11
CA PHE A 422 25.23 -7.18 0.75
C PHE A 422 25.16 -8.69 0.51
N ASN A 423 25.56 -9.50 1.49
CA ASN A 423 25.65 -10.94 1.29
C ASN A 423 24.33 -11.65 1.58
N PHE A 424 23.58 -11.22 2.60
CA PHE A 424 22.31 -11.85 2.98
C PHE A 424 21.13 -11.09 2.37
N GLN A 425 20.95 -9.81 2.76
CA GLN A 425 19.72 -9.08 2.41
C GLN A 425 19.59 -8.76 0.92
N LEU A 426 20.70 -8.58 0.21
CA LEU A 426 20.72 -8.41 -1.25
C LEU A 426 21.12 -9.67 -2.01
N GLY A 427 21.95 -10.52 -1.40
CA GLY A 427 22.57 -11.67 -2.07
C GLY A 427 21.72 -12.94 -2.08
N ASP A 428 20.88 -13.15 -1.07
CA ASP A 428 20.04 -14.36 -0.93
C ASP A 428 18.57 -14.13 -1.37
N ILE A 429 18.28 -13.10 -2.20
CA ILE A 429 16.91 -12.83 -2.70
C ILE A 429 16.41 -13.94 -3.67
N ASP A 430 17.30 -14.79 -4.19
CA ASP A 430 16.99 -15.81 -5.21
C ASP A 430 17.24 -17.28 -4.77
N ARG A 431 17.14 -17.61 -3.47
CA ARG A 431 17.27 -19.01 -2.99
C ARG A 431 16.08 -19.53 -2.21
#